data_AF-A0A371P6E2-F1
#
_entry.id   AF-A0A371P6E2-F1
#
_cell.length_a   1.000
_cell.length_b   1.000
_cell.length_c   1.000
_cell.angle_alpha   90.00
_cell.angle_beta   90.00
_cell.angle_gamma   90.00
#
_symmetry.space_group_name_H-M   'P 1'
#
loop_
_entity.id
_entity.type
_entity.pdbx_description
1 polymer ?
#
loop_
_entity_poly.entity_id
_entity_poly.type
_entity_poly.pdbx_seq_one_letter_code
_entity_poly.pdbx_strand_id
1 'polypeptide(L)'
;MRKINIYLIMAAAISIAAASVGTSQTAIYAEHQSVSEMLEGPVLQDDKNIRHHHGGMSKEQFEAYRLKKLQEMAVYFGISTEGKTADQLKKELLVAKEANKEKWEAFKAEHRAKRLEHLQKIADKHGIETKGKTEDQLREELEKAHNDKEKHHWKERNEQRQEEPTPQPTAAPEKKATPEPIATPKKAAPKGEKS
;
A
#
# COMPACT_ATOMS: atom_id res chain seq x y z
N MET A 1 -41.66 46.11 1.54
CA MET A 1 -42.46 45.24 0.65
C MET A 1 -42.21 43.79 1.05
N ARG A 2 -43.20 43.10 1.61
CA ARG A 2 -43.08 41.71 2.09
C ARG A 2 -43.51 40.77 0.96
N LYS A 3 -42.62 39.86 0.53
CA LYS A 3 -42.97 38.76 -0.37
C LYS A 3 -42.92 37.46 0.43
N ILE A 4 -44.11 36.94 0.70
CA ILE A 4 -44.35 35.65 1.36
C ILE A 4 -44.48 34.64 0.21
N ASN A 5 -43.49 33.76 0.04
CA ASN A 5 -43.60 32.64 -0.91
C ASN A 5 -43.98 31.38 -0.14
N ILE A 6 -45.28 31.14 -0.08
CA ILE A 6 -45.90 29.87 0.28
C ILE A 6 -45.79 28.98 -0.95
N TYR A 7 -44.94 27.94 -0.91
CA TYR A 7 -45.05 26.83 -1.84
C TYR A 7 -45.56 25.60 -1.12
N LEU A 8 -46.66 25.14 -1.72
CA LEU A 8 -47.64 24.20 -1.24
C LEU A 8 -47.12 22.78 -1.43
N ILE A 9 -47.44 21.97 -0.43
CA ILE A 9 -47.21 20.54 -0.28
C ILE A 9 -47.83 19.78 -1.46
N MET A 10 -47.05 18.92 -2.12
CA MET A 10 -47.56 17.80 -2.90
C MET A 10 -46.86 16.52 -2.44
N ALA A 11 -47.50 15.84 -1.49
CA ALA A 11 -47.20 14.47 -1.13
C ALA A 11 -47.91 13.55 -2.15
N ALA A 12 -47.13 12.92 -3.03
CA ALA A 12 -47.62 11.81 -3.85
C ALA A 12 -47.15 10.51 -3.21
N ALA A 13 -48.03 9.89 -2.43
CA ALA A 13 -47.92 8.52 -2.01
C ALA A 13 -48.21 7.61 -3.23
N ILE A 14 -47.22 6.82 -3.64
CA ILE A 14 -47.42 5.74 -4.61
C ILE A 14 -47.15 4.43 -3.88
N SER A 15 -48.24 3.77 -3.51
CA SER A 15 -48.27 2.44 -2.92
C SER A 15 -48.12 1.37 -4.01
N ILE A 16 -47.12 0.50 -3.82
CA ILE A 16 -47.07 -0.96 -4.04
C ILE A 16 -47.76 -1.53 -5.29
N ALA A 17 -46.95 -2.15 -6.16
CA ALA A 17 -47.35 -3.36 -6.88
C ALA A 17 -46.29 -4.45 -6.63
N ALA A 18 -46.70 -5.51 -5.93
CA ALA A 18 -45.98 -6.76 -5.83
C ALA A 18 -46.44 -7.70 -6.95
N ALA A 19 -45.51 -8.18 -7.79
CA ALA A 19 -45.57 -9.47 -8.47
C ALA A 19 -44.38 -9.62 -9.43
N SER A 20 -43.48 -10.56 -9.16
CA SER A 20 -43.22 -11.71 -10.04
C SER A 20 -41.97 -12.44 -9.56
N VAL A 21 -42.18 -13.65 -9.05
CA VAL A 21 -41.13 -14.66 -8.90
C VAL A 21 -40.83 -15.18 -10.30
N GLY A 22 -39.59 -15.07 -10.74
CA GLY A 22 -39.14 -15.52 -12.05
C GLY A 22 -37.64 -15.79 -12.04
N THR A 23 -37.29 -17.00 -11.63
CA THR A 23 -35.97 -17.60 -11.80
C THR A 23 -35.56 -17.60 -13.27
N SER A 24 -34.41 -17.00 -13.58
CA SER A 24 -33.58 -17.36 -14.73
C SER A 24 -32.12 -17.10 -14.37
N GLN A 25 -31.50 -18.07 -13.69
CA GLN A 25 -30.07 -18.28 -13.80
C GLN A 25 -29.79 -18.88 -15.17
N THR A 26 -28.82 -18.32 -15.88
CA THR A 26 -27.77 -18.98 -16.69
C THR A 26 -27.46 -18.17 -17.95
N ALA A 27 -26.16 -18.15 -18.28
CA ALA A 27 -25.57 -17.66 -19.51
C ALA A 27 -25.25 -16.15 -19.61
N ILE A 28 -24.40 -15.64 -18.72
CA ILE A 28 -23.27 -14.79 -19.14
C ILE A 28 -22.06 -15.17 -18.27
N TYR A 29 -21.32 -16.19 -18.70
CA TYR A 29 -20.07 -16.62 -18.07
C TYR A 29 -19.04 -16.85 -19.17
N ALA A 30 -18.66 -15.79 -19.87
CA ALA A 30 -17.62 -15.88 -20.90
C ALA A 30 -17.00 -14.50 -21.23
N GLU A 31 -16.66 -13.67 -20.25
CA GLU A 31 -15.68 -12.57 -20.47
C GLU A 31 -15.12 -11.93 -19.17
N HIS A 32 -14.97 -12.70 -18.09
CA HIS A 32 -14.50 -12.18 -16.79
C HIS A 32 -12.98 -12.36 -16.56
N GLN A 33 -12.13 -12.06 -17.55
CA GLN A 33 -10.66 -12.22 -17.38
C GLN A 33 -9.87 -10.95 -17.06
N SER A 34 -10.44 -9.73 -17.12
CA SER A 34 -9.65 -8.50 -16.89
C SER A 34 -9.96 -7.71 -15.61
N VAL A 35 -10.90 -8.20 -14.78
CA VAL A 35 -11.49 -7.37 -13.71
C VAL A 35 -11.16 -7.83 -12.28
N SER A 36 -10.82 -9.12 -12.08
CA SER A 36 -10.40 -9.63 -10.76
C SER A 36 -9.05 -9.06 -10.33
N GLU A 37 -8.17 -8.78 -11.30
CA GLU A 37 -6.77 -8.39 -11.09
C GLU A 37 -6.61 -7.02 -10.41
N MET A 38 -7.59 -6.12 -10.51
CA MET A 38 -7.55 -4.82 -9.83
C MET A 38 -8.07 -4.84 -8.38
N LEU A 39 -8.78 -5.90 -7.97
CA LEU A 39 -9.33 -6.05 -6.61
C LEU A 39 -8.68 -7.19 -5.83
N GLU A 40 -7.95 -8.06 -6.51
CA GLU A 40 -6.89 -8.88 -5.93
C GLU A 40 -5.72 -7.96 -5.59
N GLY A 41 -5.72 -7.45 -4.36
CA GLY A 41 -4.45 -7.10 -3.74
C GLY A 41 -3.51 -8.31 -3.88
N PRO A 42 -2.19 -8.10 -4.05
CA PRO A 42 -1.24 -9.15 -4.39
C PRO A 42 -1.53 -10.38 -3.52
N VAL A 43 -1.90 -11.49 -4.18
CA VAL A 43 -2.03 -12.78 -3.52
C VAL A 43 -0.64 -13.03 -2.92
N LEU A 44 -0.54 -12.97 -1.59
CA LEU A 44 0.66 -13.32 -0.86
C LEU A 44 0.88 -14.83 -1.05
N GLN A 45 1.39 -15.20 -2.22
CA GLN A 45 2.06 -16.48 -2.38
C GLN A 45 3.30 -16.41 -1.49
N ASP A 46 3.43 -17.41 -0.62
CA ASP A 46 4.55 -17.63 0.30
C ASP A 46 5.84 -17.96 -0.49
N ASP A 47 6.22 -17.11 -1.44
CA ASP A 47 7.47 -17.20 -2.17
C ASP A 47 8.57 -16.59 -1.32
N LYS A 48 9.25 -17.48 -0.59
CA LYS A 48 10.36 -17.19 0.33
C LYS A 48 11.60 -16.59 -0.36
N ASN A 49 11.51 -16.08 -1.59
CA ASN A 49 12.70 -15.65 -2.34
C ASN A 49 12.50 -14.49 -3.33
N ILE A 50 11.61 -13.54 -3.04
CA ILE A 50 11.60 -12.24 -3.75
C ILE A 50 11.95 -11.14 -2.75
N ARG A 51 13.26 -10.92 -2.57
CA ARG A 51 13.80 -9.79 -1.82
C ARG A 51 13.71 -8.50 -2.64
N HIS A 52 12.50 -8.00 -2.83
CA HIS A 52 12.27 -6.61 -3.22
C HIS A 52 11.53 -5.91 -2.07
N HIS A 53 12.26 -5.64 -0.98
CA HIS A 53 11.79 -4.80 0.13
C HIS A 53 11.78 -3.34 -0.32
N HIS A 54 10.77 -2.93 -1.08
CA HIS A 54 10.43 -1.51 -1.24
C HIS A 54 9.07 -1.26 -0.57
N GLY A 55 9.13 -0.68 0.64
CA GLY A 55 7.97 -0.27 1.43
C GLY A 55 7.84 -1.05 2.74
N GLY A 56 8.45 -0.55 3.81
CA GLY A 56 8.46 -1.18 5.15
C GLY A 56 7.12 -1.18 5.89
N MET A 57 6.01 -1.54 5.23
CA MET A 57 4.71 -1.69 5.86
C MET A 57 4.55 -3.12 6.37
N SER A 58 4.18 -3.29 7.65
CA SER A 58 3.89 -4.61 8.21
C SER A 58 2.63 -5.22 7.57
N LYS A 59 2.46 -6.54 7.70
CA LYS A 59 1.26 -7.23 7.19
C LYS A 59 -0.01 -6.67 7.84
N GLU A 60 0.01 -6.39 9.14
CA GLU A 60 -1.16 -5.81 9.82
C GLU A 60 -1.46 -4.39 9.33
N GLN A 61 -0.42 -3.59 9.09
CA GLN A 61 -0.59 -2.23 8.54
C GLN A 61 -1.16 -2.27 7.12
N PHE A 62 -0.73 -3.24 6.30
CA PHE A 62 -1.26 -3.44 4.97
C PHE A 62 -2.73 -3.87 4.99
N GLU A 63 -3.10 -4.80 5.88
CA GLU A 63 -4.48 -5.24 6.05
C GLU A 63 -5.38 -4.10 6.55
N ALA A 64 -4.92 -3.31 7.52
CA ALA A 64 -5.65 -2.13 8.00
C ALA A 64 -5.81 -1.08 6.89
N TYR A 65 -4.77 -0.83 6.11
CA TYR A 65 -4.83 0.08 4.95
C TYR A 65 -5.83 -0.43 3.90
N ARG A 66 -5.77 -1.71 3.56
CA ARG A 66 -6.69 -2.37 2.61
C ARG A 66 -8.14 -2.28 3.10
N LEU A 67 -8.40 -2.59 4.38
CA LEU A 67 -9.72 -2.50 4.98
C LEU A 67 -10.25 -1.06 4.91
N LYS A 68 -9.45 -0.08 5.31
CA LYS A 68 -9.80 1.34 5.24
C LYS A 68 -10.19 1.78 3.82
N LYS A 69 -9.45 1.30 2.81
CA LYS A 69 -9.75 1.60 1.40
C LYS A 69 -11.07 0.98 0.94
N LEU A 70 -11.34 -0.26 1.33
CA LEU A 70 -12.62 -0.92 1.03
C LEU A 70 -13.79 -0.22 1.72
N GLN A 71 -13.61 0.25 2.96
CA GLN A 71 -14.63 1.01 3.68
C GLN A 71 -14.93 2.35 2.99
N GLU A 72 -13.90 3.09 2.56
CA GLU A 72 -14.06 4.35 1.81
C GLU A 72 -14.89 4.13 0.53
N MET A 73 -14.59 3.07 -0.21
CA MET A 73 -15.35 2.69 -1.40
C MET A 73 -16.78 2.28 -1.03
N ALA A 74 -16.96 1.44 -0.02
CA ALA A 74 -18.27 0.98 0.41
C ALA A 74 -19.19 2.16 0.81
N VAL A 75 -18.66 3.13 1.55
CA VAL A 75 -19.37 4.37 1.90
C VAL A 75 -19.81 5.12 0.65
N TYR A 76 -18.92 5.28 -0.36
CA TYR A 76 -19.27 5.91 -1.62
C TYR A 76 -20.42 5.21 -2.35
N PHE A 77 -20.43 3.87 -2.32
CA PHE A 77 -21.50 3.06 -2.91
C PHE A 77 -22.76 2.92 -2.05
N GLY A 78 -22.76 3.45 -0.81
CA GLY A 78 -23.88 3.34 0.12
C GLY A 78 -23.99 1.97 0.79
N ILE A 79 -22.90 1.20 0.80
CA ILE A 79 -22.80 -0.10 1.46
C ILE A 79 -22.44 0.11 2.93
N SER A 80 -23.20 -0.50 3.85
CA SER A 80 -22.87 -0.48 5.29
C SER A 80 -21.50 -1.14 5.55
N THR A 81 -20.67 -0.51 6.37
CA THR A 81 -19.31 -0.96 6.69
C THR A 81 -19.16 -1.52 8.11
N GLU A 82 -20.17 -1.36 8.95
CA GLU A 82 -20.11 -1.74 10.36
C GLU A 82 -20.07 -3.26 10.53
N GLY A 83 -19.06 -3.75 11.26
CA GLY A 83 -18.89 -5.17 11.57
C GLY A 83 -18.49 -6.06 10.39
N LYS A 84 -18.25 -5.50 9.20
CA LYS A 84 -17.90 -6.28 8.00
C LYS A 84 -16.41 -6.50 7.85
N THR A 85 -16.03 -7.69 7.41
CA THR A 85 -14.64 -8.01 7.08
C THR A 85 -14.26 -7.48 5.70
N ALA A 86 -12.95 -7.37 5.42
CA ALA A 86 -12.45 -6.93 4.12
C ALA A 86 -12.99 -7.78 2.96
N ASP A 87 -13.11 -9.10 3.14
CA ASP A 87 -13.58 -10.00 2.08
C ASP A 87 -15.10 -9.87 1.84
N GLN A 88 -15.88 -9.59 2.88
CA GLN A 88 -17.30 -9.28 2.73
C GLN A 88 -17.51 -7.97 1.97
N LEU A 89 -16.79 -6.91 2.36
CA LEU A 89 -16.82 -5.63 1.65
C LEU A 89 -16.41 -5.77 0.18
N LYS A 90 -15.37 -6.56 -0.11
CA LYS A 90 -14.94 -6.86 -1.47
C LYS A 90 -16.06 -7.49 -2.30
N LYS A 91 -16.75 -8.50 -1.77
CA LYS A 91 -17.86 -9.16 -2.48
C LYS A 91 -19.01 -8.20 -2.76
N GLU A 92 -19.43 -7.43 -1.75
CA GLU A 92 -20.51 -6.45 -1.93
C GLU A 92 -20.14 -5.33 -2.91
N LEU A 93 -18.89 -4.87 -2.89
CA LEU A 93 -18.40 -3.89 -3.86
C LEU A 93 -18.38 -4.42 -5.29
N LEU A 94 -18.06 -5.70 -5.49
CA LEU A 94 -18.13 -6.31 -6.83
C LEU A 94 -19.58 -6.31 -7.36
N VAL A 95 -20.54 -6.68 -6.52
CA VAL A 95 -21.97 -6.61 -6.87
C VAL A 95 -22.39 -5.16 -7.16
N ALA A 96 -22.00 -4.21 -6.32
CA ALA A 96 -22.32 -2.79 -6.52
C ALA A 96 -21.69 -2.21 -7.80
N LYS A 97 -20.48 -2.66 -8.14
CA LYS A 97 -19.78 -2.29 -9.38
C LYS A 97 -20.50 -2.83 -10.61
N GLU A 98 -20.97 -4.08 -10.57
CA GLU A 98 -21.72 -4.69 -11.67
C GLU A 98 -23.09 -4.04 -11.85
N ALA A 99 -23.77 -3.74 -10.73
CA ALA A 99 -25.07 -3.08 -10.73
C ALA A 99 -24.99 -1.62 -11.22
N ASN A 100 -23.93 -0.89 -10.86
CA ASN A 100 -23.80 0.55 -11.14
C ASN A 100 -22.43 0.89 -11.74
N LYS A 101 -22.19 0.42 -12.98
CA LYS A 101 -20.94 0.67 -13.70
C LYS A 101 -20.65 2.16 -13.90
N GLU A 102 -21.67 2.98 -14.16
CA GLU A 102 -21.50 4.44 -14.31
C GLU A 102 -21.00 5.11 -13.04
N LYS A 103 -21.54 4.73 -11.88
CA LYS A 103 -21.10 5.23 -10.57
C LYS A 103 -19.64 4.82 -10.28
N TRP A 104 -19.24 3.64 -10.73
CA TRP A 104 -17.86 3.16 -10.66
C TRP A 104 -16.89 3.95 -11.55
N GLU A 105 -17.28 4.27 -12.79
CA GLU A 105 -16.48 5.13 -13.65
C GLU A 105 -16.35 6.55 -13.09
N ALA A 106 -17.43 7.11 -12.56
CA ALA A 106 -17.42 8.42 -11.89
C ALA A 106 -16.46 8.43 -10.68
N PHE A 107 -16.52 7.39 -9.84
CA PHE A 107 -15.60 7.22 -8.71
C PHE A 107 -14.13 7.22 -9.15
N LYS A 108 -13.81 6.44 -10.18
CA LYS A 108 -12.44 6.39 -10.75
C LYS A 108 -12.02 7.73 -11.33
N ALA A 109 -12.91 8.44 -12.02
CA ALA A 109 -12.61 9.75 -12.60
C ALA A 109 -12.29 10.77 -11.50
N GLU A 110 -13.10 10.84 -10.45
CA GLU A 110 -12.87 11.72 -9.30
C GLU A 110 -11.54 11.40 -8.60
N HIS A 111 -11.25 10.12 -8.38
CA HIS A 111 -10.01 9.71 -7.73
C HIS A 111 -8.77 9.92 -8.60
N ARG A 112 -8.88 9.77 -9.92
CA ARG A 112 -7.83 10.14 -10.87
C ARG A 112 -7.56 11.65 -10.84
N ALA A 113 -8.61 12.47 -10.82
CA ALA A 113 -8.46 13.92 -10.71
C ALA A 113 -7.74 14.34 -9.41
N LYS A 114 -8.14 13.78 -8.25
CA LYS A 114 -7.47 14.02 -6.96
C LYS A 114 -5.99 13.62 -6.98
N ARG A 115 -5.69 12.49 -7.62
CA ARG A 115 -4.32 11.98 -7.75
C ARG A 115 -3.47 12.88 -8.65
N LEU A 116 -4.03 13.35 -9.76
CA LEU A 116 -3.39 14.30 -10.66
C LEU A 116 -3.10 15.63 -9.94
N GLU A 117 -4.06 16.17 -9.19
CA GLU A 117 -3.86 17.37 -8.38
C GLU A 117 -2.74 17.16 -7.34
N HIS A 118 -2.70 15.99 -6.70
CA HIS A 118 -1.62 15.66 -5.77
C HIS A 118 -0.26 15.60 -6.46
N LEU A 119 -0.16 14.98 -7.64
CA LEU A 119 1.06 14.93 -8.43
C LEU A 119 1.52 16.31 -8.88
N GLN A 120 0.61 17.17 -9.30
CA GLN A 120 0.93 18.57 -9.62
C GLN A 120 1.53 19.28 -8.42
N LYS A 121 0.92 19.14 -7.23
CA LYS A 121 1.49 19.72 -5.98
C LYS A 121 2.88 19.20 -5.65
N ILE A 122 3.18 17.94 -5.95
CA ILE A 122 4.53 17.39 -5.76
C ILE A 122 5.47 17.94 -6.84
N ALA A 123 5.07 17.93 -8.11
CA ALA A 123 5.85 18.48 -9.21
C ALA A 123 6.23 19.94 -8.98
N ASP A 124 5.29 20.78 -8.53
CA ASP A 124 5.54 22.18 -8.18
C ASP A 124 6.61 22.31 -7.07
N LYS A 125 6.59 21.44 -6.05
CA LYS A 125 7.63 21.40 -5.00
C LYS A 125 9.00 21.01 -5.53
N HIS A 126 9.04 20.24 -6.61
CA HIS A 126 10.28 19.83 -7.28
C HIS A 126 10.71 20.79 -8.39
N GLY A 127 9.96 21.88 -8.63
CA GLY A 127 10.24 22.85 -9.69
C GLY A 127 9.95 22.32 -11.10
N ILE A 128 9.08 21.32 -11.22
CA ILE A 128 8.69 20.72 -12.49
C ILE A 128 7.47 21.46 -13.04
N GLU A 129 7.51 21.86 -14.31
CA GLU A 129 6.37 22.50 -14.97
C GLU A 129 5.17 21.54 -15.08
N THR A 130 4.01 21.95 -14.57
CA THR A 130 2.80 21.10 -14.50
C THR A 130 1.76 21.36 -15.59
N LYS A 131 1.90 22.46 -16.35
CA LYS A 131 0.88 22.91 -17.30
C LYS A 131 0.86 22.03 -18.55
N GLY A 132 -0.27 21.36 -18.78
CA GLY A 132 -0.50 20.55 -19.99
C GLY A 132 0.08 19.14 -19.96
N LYS A 133 0.67 18.70 -18.83
CA LYS A 133 1.19 17.34 -18.67
C LYS A 133 0.12 16.36 -18.20
N THR A 134 0.23 15.12 -18.66
CA THR A 134 -0.65 14.01 -18.22
C THR A 134 -0.17 13.42 -16.88
N GLU A 135 -1.00 12.61 -16.23
CA GLU A 135 -0.62 11.91 -14.97
C GLU A 135 0.68 11.11 -15.15
N ASP A 136 0.78 10.36 -16.24
CA ASP A 136 1.93 9.48 -16.49
C ASP A 136 3.21 10.27 -16.74
N GLN A 137 3.13 11.39 -17.46
CA GLN A 137 4.27 12.28 -17.68
C GLN A 137 4.76 12.90 -16.37
N LEU A 138 3.84 13.35 -15.51
CA LEU A 138 4.21 13.90 -14.20
C LEU A 138 4.88 12.86 -13.30
N ARG A 139 4.41 11.60 -13.33
CA ARG A 139 5.04 10.50 -12.59
C ARG A 139 6.46 10.23 -13.07
N GLU A 140 6.65 10.12 -14.38
CA GLU A 140 7.96 9.81 -14.96
C GLU A 140 8.98 10.93 -14.65
N GLU A 141 8.57 12.18 -14.75
CA GLU A 141 9.44 13.31 -14.39
C GLU A 141 9.74 13.39 -12.89
N LEU A 142 8.76 13.12 -12.03
CA LEU A 142 8.97 13.04 -10.59
C LEU A 142 9.92 11.91 -10.21
N GLU A 143 9.77 10.76 -10.85
CA GLU A 143 10.65 9.61 -10.65
C GLU A 143 12.09 9.92 -11.09
N LYS A 144 12.29 10.57 -12.25
CA LYS A 144 13.61 11.06 -12.69
C LYS A 144 14.21 12.04 -11.68
N ALA A 145 13.44 13.03 -11.23
CA ALA A 145 13.89 14.01 -10.25
C ALA A 145 14.29 13.40 -8.89
N HIS A 146 13.71 12.25 -8.53
CA HIS A 146 14.09 11.48 -7.34
C HIS A 146 15.34 10.62 -7.58
N ASN A 147 15.37 9.89 -8.69
CA ASN A 147 16.45 8.97 -9.03
C ASN A 147 17.78 9.68 -9.32
N ASP A 148 17.74 10.87 -9.91
CA ASP A 148 18.95 11.65 -10.18
C ASP A 148 19.63 12.06 -8.86
N LYS A 149 18.86 12.49 -7.85
CA LYS A 149 19.40 12.83 -6.52
C LYS A 149 20.06 11.63 -5.84
N GLU A 150 19.45 10.46 -5.94
CA GLU A 150 19.98 9.24 -5.33
C GLU A 150 21.26 8.74 -6.01
N LYS A 151 21.30 8.78 -7.36
CA LYS A 151 22.49 8.44 -8.14
C LYS A 151 23.64 9.42 -7.90
N HIS A 152 23.35 10.73 -7.82
CA HIS A 152 24.36 11.74 -7.53
C HIS A 152 24.97 11.56 -6.14
N HIS A 153 24.14 11.34 -5.11
CA HIS A 153 24.63 11.08 -3.75
C HIS A 153 25.45 9.78 -3.65
N TRP A 154 25.07 8.71 -4.36
CA TRP A 154 25.88 7.49 -4.39
C TRP A 154 27.23 7.71 -5.08
N LYS A 155 27.24 8.40 -6.23
CA LYS A 155 28.46 8.65 -7.00
C LYS A 155 29.44 9.54 -6.25
N GLU A 156 28.96 10.63 -5.66
CA GLU A 156 29.76 11.58 -4.86
C GLU A 156 30.34 10.91 -3.61
N ARG A 157 29.55 10.07 -2.92
CA ARG A 157 30.04 9.26 -1.79
C ARG A 157 31.12 8.26 -2.21
N ASN A 158 30.98 7.63 -3.38
CA ASN A 158 31.97 6.67 -3.88
C ASN A 158 33.26 7.34 -4.34
N GLU A 159 33.18 8.52 -4.95
CA GLU A 159 34.36 9.34 -5.32
C GLU A 159 35.09 9.83 -4.06
N GLN A 160 34.40 10.32 -3.03
CA GLN A 160 35.02 10.67 -1.74
C GLN A 160 35.69 9.46 -1.05
N ARG A 161 35.13 8.26 -1.20
CA ARG A 161 35.71 7.01 -0.65
C ARG A 161 36.97 6.54 -1.39
N GLN A 162 37.22 7.03 -2.61
CA GLN A 162 38.44 6.73 -3.35
C GLN A 162 39.54 7.79 -3.12
N GLU A 163 39.19 8.96 -2.59
CA GLU A 163 40.14 10.03 -2.27
C GLU A 163 40.63 10.03 -0.82
N GLU A 164 39.97 9.32 0.11
CA GLU A 164 40.58 9.02 1.40
C GLU A 164 41.72 8.00 1.19
N PRO A 165 42.99 8.37 1.47
CA PRO A 165 44.07 7.40 1.43
C PRO A 165 43.73 6.33 2.46
N THR A 166 43.59 5.10 2.00
CA THR A 166 43.55 3.92 2.87
C THR A 166 44.61 4.10 3.94
N PRO A 167 44.27 4.10 5.25
CA PRO A 167 45.30 4.04 6.27
C PRO A 167 46.13 2.82 5.92
N GLN A 168 47.41 3.06 5.63
CA GLN A 168 48.36 1.99 5.35
C GLN A 168 48.17 0.93 6.45
N PRO A 169 48.20 -0.37 6.13
CA PRO A 169 48.20 -1.39 7.15
C PRO A 169 49.43 -1.13 8.03
N THR A 170 49.21 -0.50 9.19
CA THR A 170 50.21 -0.35 10.23
C THR A 170 50.74 -1.76 10.47
N ALA A 171 52.03 -1.92 10.19
CA ALA A 171 52.73 -3.18 10.26
C ALA A 171 52.29 -3.96 11.50
N ALA A 172 51.95 -5.24 11.25
CA ALA A 172 51.66 -6.20 12.30
C ALA A 172 52.69 -6.06 13.43
N PRO A 173 52.26 -5.91 14.70
CA PRO A 173 53.19 -5.94 15.81
C PRO A 173 53.88 -7.31 15.81
N GLU A 174 55.20 -7.27 15.70
CA GLU A 174 56.09 -8.41 15.81
C GLU A 174 55.74 -9.28 17.02
N LYS A 175 55.81 -10.59 16.78
CA LYS A 175 55.80 -11.65 17.78
C LYS A 175 56.64 -11.25 19.01
N LYS A 176 56.00 -11.11 20.17
CA LYS A 176 56.68 -11.23 21.46
C LYS A 176 55.94 -12.22 22.36
N ALA A 177 56.61 -13.36 22.52
CA ALA A 177 56.67 -14.25 23.67
C ALA A 177 55.42 -14.37 24.58
N THR A 178 54.89 -15.59 24.59
CA THR A 178 54.38 -16.37 25.73
C THR A 178 54.61 -15.75 27.11
N PRO A 179 53.55 -15.68 27.93
CA PRO A 179 53.63 -16.29 29.25
C PRO A 179 52.53 -17.33 29.53
N GLU A 180 52.87 -18.16 30.49
CA GLU A 180 52.40 -19.48 30.90
C GLU A 180 50.90 -19.62 31.30
N PRO A 181 50.37 -20.87 31.30
CA PRO A 181 48.99 -21.15 31.67
C PRO A 181 48.74 -21.05 33.17
N ILE A 182 47.75 -20.23 33.55
CA ILE A 182 47.19 -20.19 34.91
C ILE A 182 46.49 -21.51 35.19
N ALA A 183 47.05 -22.28 36.11
CA ALA A 183 46.49 -23.51 36.64
C ALA A 183 45.14 -23.26 37.33
N THR A 184 44.09 -23.91 36.82
CA THR A 184 42.82 -24.07 37.53
C THR A 184 42.96 -25.11 38.65
N PRO A 185 42.64 -24.79 39.92
CA PRO A 185 42.59 -25.78 40.97
C PRO A 185 41.35 -26.69 40.84
N LYS A 186 41.64 -27.98 40.73
CA LYS A 186 40.74 -29.14 40.77
C LYS A 186 40.01 -29.18 42.13
N LYS A 187 38.74 -28.75 42.18
CA LYS A 187 37.90 -28.95 43.38
C LYS A 187 37.27 -30.35 43.33
N ALA A 188 37.68 -31.16 44.30
CA ALA A 188 37.26 -32.53 44.51
C ALA A 188 35.76 -32.66 44.84
N ALA A 189 35.17 -33.75 44.35
CA ALA A 189 33.89 -34.28 44.81
C ALA A 189 34.06 -34.97 46.18
N PRO A 190 33.14 -34.78 47.14
CA PRO A 190 33.00 -35.71 48.26
C PRO A 190 32.15 -36.91 47.84
N LYS A 191 32.77 -38.09 47.91
CA LYS A 191 32.12 -39.40 47.98
C LYS A 191 31.45 -39.52 49.35
N GLY A 192 30.14 -39.76 49.34
CA GLY A 192 29.39 -40.66 50.22
C GLY A 192 29.43 -40.47 51.73
N GLU A 193 28.25 -40.44 52.35
CA GLU A 193 27.98 -41.36 53.46
C GLU A 193 26.50 -41.68 53.51
N LYS A 194 26.21 -42.98 53.48
CA LYS A 194 24.95 -43.59 53.86
C LYS A 194 25.09 -43.94 55.34
N SER A 195 24.16 -43.50 56.18
CA SER A 195 23.48 -44.30 57.22
C SER A 195 22.41 -43.43 57.86
#